data_AF-A7SB48-F1
#
_entry.id   AF-A7SB48-F1
#
_cell.length_a   1.000
_cell.length_b   1.000
_cell.length_c   1.000
_cell.angle_alpha   90.00
_cell.angle_beta   90.00
_cell.angle_gamma   90.00
#
_symmetry.space_group_name_H-M   'P 1'
#
loop_
_entity.id
_entity.type
_entity.pdbx_description
1 polymer ?
#
loop_
_entity_poly.entity_id
_entity_poly.type
_entity_poly.pdbx_seq_one_letter_code
_entity_poly.pdbx_strand_id
1 'polypeptide(L)'
;CENRQGTLRCPKVKVIVVAYANYGRTAKGVCRHNSIKNTRCYSRKSKILIRKACHGENKCALNARNSVYGDPCYGTYKYIEVLYHCV
;
A
#
# COMPACT_ATOMS: atom_id res chain seq x y z
N CYS A 1 3.78 -6.83 -2.20
CA CYS A 1 3.06 -7.45 -3.34
C CYS A 1 1.76 -8.04 -2.83
N GLU A 2 0.74 -8.18 -3.67
CA GLU A 2 -0.54 -8.81 -3.32
C GLU A 2 -0.33 -10.18 -2.65
N ASN A 3 -1.13 -10.46 -1.61
CA ASN A 3 -1.01 -11.59 -0.68
C ASN A 3 0.20 -11.57 0.27
N ARG A 4 1.02 -10.52 0.27
CA ARG A 4 2.12 -10.35 1.26
C ARG A 4 1.78 -9.30 2.32
N GLN A 5 2.46 -9.40 3.45
CA GLN A 5 2.48 -8.39 4.51
C GLN A 5 3.73 -7.53 4.41
N GLY A 6 3.62 -6.25 4.79
CA GLY A 6 4.73 -5.34 4.99
C GLY A 6 4.56 -4.57 6.30
N THR A 7 5.64 -3.95 6.78
CA THR A 7 5.62 -3.13 7.99
C THR A 7 6.28 -1.79 7.70
N LEU A 8 5.62 -0.71 8.12
CA LEU A 8 6.23 0.62 8.18
C LEU A 8 6.71 0.85 9.61
N ARG A 9 7.86 1.52 9.76
CA ARG A 9 8.42 1.84 11.06
C ARG A 9 9.19 3.16 11.00
N CYS A 10 9.08 3.92 12.08
CA CYS A 10 9.91 5.08 12.34
C CYS A 10 10.94 4.81 13.46
N PRO A 11 12.04 5.59 13.52
CA PRO A 11 12.94 5.60 14.67
C PRO A 11 12.20 5.87 15.99
N LYS A 12 12.84 5.61 17.13
CA LYS A 12 12.25 5.85 18.45
C LYS A 12 11.78 7.31 18.57
N VAL A 13 10.64 7.51 19.24
CA VAL A 13 10.01 8.82 19.53
C VAL A 13 9.42 9.53 18.29
N LYS A 14 9.56 8.97 17.08
CA LYS A 14 8.94 9.51 15.85
C LYS A 14 7.67 8.77 15.44
N VAL A 15 6.79 9.45 14.70
CA VAL A 15 5.54 8.88 14.19
C VAL A 15 5.46 8.93 12.67
N ILE A 16 4.71 7.99 12.10
CA ILE A 16 4.50 7.87 10.66
C ILE A 16 3.51 8.94 10.19
N VAL A 17 3.92 9.73 9.20
CA VAL A 17 3.05 10.66 8.46
C VAL A 17 2.93 10.18 7.02
N VAL A 18 1.79 9.56 6.69
CA VAL A 18 1.49 9.07 5.33
C VAL A 18 1.19 10.22 4.37
N ALA A 19 2.05 10.43 3.38
CA ALA A 19 1.86 11.42 2.31
C ALA A 19 1.09 10.83 1.11
N TYR A 20 1.44 9.62 0.72
CA TYR A 20 0.80 8.87 -0.37
C TYR A 20 0.63 7.41 0.02
N ALA A 21 -0.47 6.80 -0.43
CA ALA A 21 -0.71 5.39 -0.29
C ALA A 21 -1.61 4.88 -1.41
N ASN A 22 -1.30 3.69 -1.94
CA ASN A 22 -2.09 3.02 -2.96
C ASN A 22 -1.95 1.50 -2.85
N TYR A 23 -3.08 0.78 -2.83
CA TYR A 23 -3.13 -0.63 -3.17
C TYR A 23 -3.67 -0.76 -4.59
N GLY A 24 -2.78 -1.10 -5.52
CA GLY A 24 -3.05 -1.06 -6.95
C GLY A 24 -1.80 -1.44 -7.74
N ARG A 25 -1.58 -0.78 -8.88
CA ARG A 25 -0.35 -0.93 -9.66
C ARG A 25 -0.09 0.32 -10.48
N THR A 26 1.12 0.84 -10.34
CA THR A 26 1.63 2.05 -11.00
C THR A 26 2.80 1.76 -11.95
N ALA A 27 3.45 0.61 -11.81
CA ALA A 27 4.63 0.21 -12.59
C ALA A 27 4.63 -1.29 -12.94
N LYS A 28 5.30 -1.66 -14.04
CA LYS A 28 5.52 -3.08 -14.41
C LYS A 28 6.67 -3.74 -13.63
N GLY A 29 7.69 -2.96 -13.29
CA GLY A 29 8.93 -3.48 -12.66
C GLY A 29 8.80 -3.86 -11.19
N VAL A 30 7.83 -3.30 -10.47
CA VAL A 30 7.59 -3.58 -9.05
C VAL A 30 6.70 -4.81 -8.92
N CYS A 31 7.07 -5.76 -8.05
CA CYS A 31 6.31 -7.01 -7.85
C CYS A 31 5.97 -7.69 -9.20
N ARG A 32 6.99 -8.03 -10.00
CA ARG A 32 6.82 -8.64 -11.34
C ARG A 32 5.92 -9.88 -11.26
N HIS A 33 5.00 -9.99 -12.21
CA HIS A 33 4.03 -11.08 -12.27
C HIS A 33 3.47 -11.19 -13.70
N ASN A 34 3.00 -12.38 -14.09
CA ASN A 34 2.42 -12.61 -15.43
C ASN A 34 1.08 -11.88 -15.64
N SER A 35 0.40 -11.55 -14.54
CA SER A 35 -0.90 -10.88 -14.55
C SER A 35 -0.73 -9.37 -14.32
N ILE A 36 -0.37 -8.63 -15.38
CA ILE A 36 -0.27 -7.16 -15.37
C ILE A 36 -1.01 -6.61 -16.58
N LYS A 37 -2.33 -6.38 -16.43
CA LYS A 37 -3.17 -5.82 -17.50
C LYS A 37 -3.19 -4.28 -17.46
N ASN A 38 -3.07 -3.68 -16.28
CA ASN A 38 -3.16 -2.24 -16.09
C ASN A 38 -2.07 -1.72 -15.12
N THR A 39 -1.39 -0.63 -15.50
CA THR A 39 -0.44 0.10 -14.63
C THR A 39 -0.94 1.49 -14.23
N ARG A 40 -2.18 1.83 -14.57
CA ARG A 40 -2.90 3.01 -14.09
C ARG A 40 -4.00 2.55 -13.12
N CYS A 41 -3.62 1.74 -12.13
CA CYS A 41 -4.55 1.16 -11.16
C CYS A 41 -4.37 1.82 -9.79
N TYR A 42 -5.38 2.59 -9.41
CA TYR A 42 -5.40 3.39 -8.19
C TYR A 42 -6.65 3.11 -7.36
N SER A 43 -6.51 3.10 -6.02
CA SER A 43 -7.64 2.91 -5.10
C SER A 43 -7.70 4.03 -4.06
N ARG A 44 -8.71 4.91 -4.16
CA ARG A 44 -8.97 5.94 -3.14
C ARG A 44 -9.27 5.32 -1.77
N LYS A 45 -9.98 4.19 -1.74
CA LYS A 45 -10.27 3.42 -0.53
C LYS A 45 -8.98 2.97 0.17
N SER A 46 -8.00 2.48 -0.60
CA SER A 46 -6.73 2.03 -0.03
C SER A 46 -5.96 3.14 0.69
N LYS A 47 -5.91 4.36 0.11
CA LYS A 47 -5.28 5.51 0.75
C LYS A 47 -5.88 5.82 2.12
N ILE A 48 -7.21 5.81 2.21
CA ILE A 48 -7.94 6.10 3.45
C ILE A 48 -7.62 5.04 4.51
N LEU A 49 -7.70 3.76 4.15
CA LEU A 49 -7.48 2.65 5.08
C LEU A 49 -6.03 2.57 5.57
N ILE A 50 -5.06 2.75 4.67
CA ILE A 50 -3.63 2.76 5.04
C ILE A 50 -3.33 3.96 5.95
N ARG A 51 -3.88 5.14 5.65
CA ARG A 51 -3.71 6.31 6.52
C ARG A 51 -4.31 6.05 7.90
N LYS A 52 -5.52 5.48 7.98
CA LYS A 52 -6.17 5.14 9.25
C LYS A 52 -5.36 4.13 10.08
N ALA A 53 -4.68 3.18 9.42
CA ALA A 53 -3.94 2.13 10.10
C ALA A 53 -2.52 2.55 10.54
N CYS A 54 -1.92 3.58 9.93
CA CYS A 54 -0.51 3.89 10.10
C CYS A 54 -0.21 5.31 10.52
N HIS A 55 -1.06 6.29 10.19
CA HIS A 55 -0.77 7.68 10.47
C HIS A 55 -0.82 7.95 11.98
N GLY A 56 0.23 8.55 12.53
CA GLY A 56 0.39 8.78 13.97
C GLY A 56 1.00 7.60 14.73
N GLU A 57 1.15 6.43 14.11
CA GLU A 57 1.76 5.26 14.73
C GLU A 57 3.29 5.27 14.57
N ASN A 58 4.03 4.70 15.52
CA ASN A 58 5.47 4.47 15.34
C ASN A 58 5.75 3.29 14.39
N LYS A 59 4.86 2.29 14.39
CA LYS A 59 4.96 1.05 13.61
C LYS A 59 3.56 0.59 13.22
N CYS A 60 3.37 0.20 11.97
CA CYS A 60 2.11 -0.40 11.51
C CYS A 60 2.38 -1.56 10.55
N ALA A 61 1.50 -2.56 10.55
CA ALA A 61 1.51 -3.66 9.59
C ALA A 61 0.44 -3.47 8.52
N LEU A 62 0.77 -3.77 7.27
CA LEU A 62 -0.10 -3.64 6.12
C LEU A 62 -0.19 -4.98 5.37
N ASN A 63 -1.41 -5.45 5.13
CA ASN A 63 -1.69 -6.72 4.45
C ASN A 63 -2.23 -6.44 3.06
N ALA A 64 -1.42 -6.60 2.01
CA ALA A 64 -1.79 -6.33 0.63
C ALA A 64 -2.81 -7.35 0.08
N ARG A 65 -4.07 -7.25 0.49
CA ARG A 65 -5.14 -8.20 0.14
C ARG A 65 -6.39 -7.48 -0.35
N ASN A 66 -7.09 -8.10 -1.31
CA ASN A 66 -8.34 -7.58 -1.85
C ASN A 66 -9.45 -7.52 -0.78
N SER A 67 -9.44 -8.44 0.19
CA SER A 67 -10.40 -8.43 1.30
C SER A 67 -10.28 -7.18 2.20
N VAL A 68 -9.12 -6.53 2.22
CA VAL A 68 -8.89 -5.31 3.02
C VAL A 68 -9.21 -4.06 2.20
N TYR A 69 -8.64 -3.97 1.00
CA TYR A 69 -8.66 -2.73 0.21
C TYR A 69 -9.63 -2.72 -0.98
N GLY A 70 -10.30 -3.84 -1.25
CA GLY A 70 -11.04 -4.09 -2.49
C GLY A 70 -10.13 -4.48 -3.66
N ASP A 71 -10.74 -4.74 -4.81
CA ASP A 71 -10.01 -4.99 -6.07
C ASP A 71 -10.28 -3.88 -7.10
N PRO A 72 -9.43 -2.83 -7.15
CA PRO A 72 -9.63 -1.70 -8.07
C PRO A 72 -9.33 -2.01 -9.54
N CYS A 73 -8.69 -3.15 -9.83
CA CYS A 73 -8.33 -3.53 -11.20
C CYS A 73 -8.25 -5.07 -11.31
N TYR A 74 -9.41 -5.69 -11.47
CA TYR A 74 -9.54 -7.14 -11.56
C TYR A 74 -8.61 -7.73 -12.64
N GLY A 75 -7.97 -8.85 -12.32
CA GLY A 75 -7.02 -9.51 -13.21
C GLY A 75 -5.69 -8.76 -13.39
N THR A 76 -5.37 -7.82 -12.50
CA THR A 76 -4.02 -7.25 -12.34
C THR A 76 -3.49 -7.57 -10.95
N TYR A 77 -2.27 -8.11 -10.89
CA TYR A 77 -1.58 -8.41 -9.63
C TYR A 77 -1.07 -7.12 -9.00
N LYS A 78 -1.55 -6.80 -7.80
CA LYS A 78 -1.35 -5.48 -7.17
C LYS A 78 -0.18 -5.47 -6.19
N TYR A 79 0.13 -4.29 -5.67
CA TYR A 79 1.00 -4.08 -4.53
C TYR A 79 0.53 -2.85 -3.74
N ILE A 80 0.94 -2.80 -2.47
CA ILE A 80 0.86 -1.56 -1.69
C ILE A 80 2.11 -0.74 -1.99
N GLU A 81 1.91 0.53 -2.29
CA GLU A 81 2.94 1.56 -2.40
C GLU A 81 2.60 2.67 -1.40
N VAL A 82 3.56 3.05 -0.56
CA VAL A 82 3.39 4.09 0.46
C VAL A 82 4.58 5.03 0.44
N LEU A 83 4.31 6.33 0.40
CA LEU A 83 5.28 7.37 0.72
C LEU A 83 4.93 7.94 2.09
N TYR A 84 5.87 7.89 3.03
CA TYR A 84 5.68 8.39 4.38
C TYR A 84 6.95 9.07 4.89
N HIS A 85 6.76 9.94 5.88
CA HIS A 85 7.85 10.58 6.61
C HIS A 85 7.74 10.23 8.10
N CYS A 86 8.87 10.33 8.80
CA CYS A 86 8.93 10.19 10.25
C CYS A 86 9.18 11.57 10.86
N VAL A 87 8.19 12.06 11.60
CA VAL A 87 8.27 13.34 12.33
C VAL A 87 8.50 13.08 13.80
#